data_AF-A0A1F5GSY7-F1
#
_entry.id   AF-A0A1F5GSY7-F1
#
_cell.length_a   1.000
_cell.length_b   1.000
_cell.length_c   1.000
_cell.angle_alpha   90.00
_cell.angle_beta   90.00
_cell.angle_gamma   90.00
#
_symmetry.space_group_name_H-M   'P 1'
#
loop_
_entity.id
_entity.type
_entity.pdbx_description
1 polymer ?
#
loop_
_entity_poly.entity_id
_entity_poly.type
_entity_poly.pdbx_seq_one_letter_code
_entity_poly.pdbx_strand_id
1 'polypeptide(L)'
;MSAEFADKRLSLTEQYVVFTDRDILILKGLVRGLTKKQFEDEFGIPYLVLKANKLSIAESFGGSIARNGIFMAIVEAFRQGKIDEDIPTRAPEKTNGQFSDFELGLWSFMYQGKSIAEICDNFNLQRGKIVGFEVQICQKLGVDTMYQAVAWLARENKQAGKL
;
A
#
# COMPACT_ATOMS: atom_id res chain seq x y z
N MET A 1 -43.22 -6.64 -0.79
CA MET A 1 -42.05 -7.19 -0.07
C MET A 1 -40.82 -6.78 -0.85
N SER A 2 -40.53 -5.48 -0.83
CA SER A 2 -39.53 -4.81 0.03
C SER A 2 -38.11 -4.99 -0.51
N ALA A 3 -37.79 -4.13 -1.47
CA ALA A 3 -36.45 -3.78 -1.87
C ALA A 3 -35.77 -3.07 -0.70
N GLU A 4 -34.91 -3.77 0.02
CA GLU A 4 -34.29 -3.25 1.25
C GLU A 4 -32.81 -3.65 1.35
N PHE A 5 -32.08 -3.56 0.24
CA PHE A 5 -30.62 -3.67 0.22
C PHE A 5 -29.95 -2.52 -0.54
N ALA A 6 -30.63 -1.37 -0.61
CA ALA A 6 -30.16 -0.19 -1.31
C ALA A 6 -30.25 1.06 -0.44
N ASP A 7 -29.73 1.06 0.79
CA ASP A 7 -29.28 2.31 1.41
C ASP A 7 -28.45 2.12 2.69
N LYS A 8 -27.29 1.48 2.55
CA LYS A 8 -26.13 1.86 3.36
C LYS A 8 -25.04 2.33 2.42
N ARG A 9 -25.34 3.40 1.68
CA ARG A 9 -24.32 4.38 1.35
C ARG A 9 -23.79 4.85 2.70
N LEU A 10 -22.73 4.19 3.16
CA LEU A 10 -21.87 4.67 4.22
C LEU A 10 -21.58 6.12 3.89
N SER A 11 -22.26 7.04 4.58
CA SER A 11 -21.88 8.44 4.64
C SER A 11 -20.60 8.49 5.48
N LEU A 12 -19.52 7.95 4.92
CA LEU A 12 -18.19 8.42 5.23
C LEU A 12 -18.21 9.85 4.74
N THR A 13 -18.23 10.79 5.68
CA THR A 13 -17.79 12.17 5.43
C THR A 13 -16.66 12.12 4.41
N GLU A 14 -16.89 12.64 3.21
CA GLU A 14 -15.89 12.88 2.17
C GLU A 14 -14.89 13.93 2.68
N GLN A 15 -14.18 13.63 3.76
CA GLN A 15 -12.87 14.22 3.97
C GLN A 15 -11.99 13.60 2.90
N TYR A 16 -11.97 14.25 1.74
CA TYR A 16 -10.92 14.04 0.76
C TYR A 16 -9.60 14.25 1.50
N VAL A 17 -8.90 13.16 1.82
CA VAL A 17 -7.59 13.26 2.44
C VAL A 17 -6.69 13.94 1.40
N VAL A 18 -6.25 15.15 1.71
CA VAL A 18 -5.42 15.96 0.82
C VAL A 18 -3.97 15.61 1.10
N PHE A 19 -3.30 15.03 0.11
CA PHE A 19 -1.85 14.86 0.17
C PHE A 19 -1.14 16.20 0.06
N THR A 20 -0.13 16.43 0.90
CA THR A 20 0.84 17.48 0.64
C THR A 20 1.80 17.06 -0.49
N ASP A 21 2.47 18.01 -1.14
CA ASP A 21 3.49 17.70 -2.14
C ASP A 21 4.62 16.82 -1.56
N ARG A 22 4.94 17.03 -0.28
CA ARG A 22 5.92 16.20 0.45
C ARG A 22 5.42 14.77 0.61
N ASP A 23 4.13 14.56 0.93
CA ASP A 23 3.57 13.21 1.04
C ASP A 23 3.66 12.47 -0.28
N ILE A 24 3.31 13.14 -1.39
CA ILE A 24 3.43 12.55 -2.73
C ILE A 24 4.88 12.19 -3.04
N LEU A 25 5.85 13.07 -2.79
CA LEU A 25 7.27 12.75 -2.99
C LEU A 25 7.71 11.53 -2.17
N ILE A 26 7.28 11.45 -0.91
CA ILE A 26 7.61 10.32 -0.05
C ILE A 26 7.01 9.02 -0.57
N LEU A 27 5.72 9.03 -0.92
CA LEU A 27 5.05 7.86 -1.48
C LEU A 27 5.68 7.44 -2.81
N LYS A 28 5.99 8.38 -3.72
CA LYS A 28 6.71 8.11 -4.97
C LYS A 28 8.05 7.42 -4.70
N GLY A 29 8.82 7.90 -3.73
CA GLY A 29 10.10 7.26 -3.35
C GLY A 29 9.92 5.86 -2.77
N LEU A 30 8.88 5.63 -1.96
CA LEU A 30 8.58 4.31 -1.40
C LEU A 30 8.16 3.31 -2.48
N VAL A 31 7.32 3.75 -3.42
CA VAL A 31 6.89 2.96 -4.59
C VAL A 31 8.05 2.69 -5.56
N ARG A 32 9.06 3.56 -5.61
CA ARG A 32 10.32 3.32 -6.34
C ARG A 32 11.28 2.38 -5.62
N GLY A 33 11.04 2.07 -4.34
CA GLY A 33 11.96 1.29 -3.51
C GLY A 33 13.24 2.05 -3.16
N LEU A 34 13.19 3.39 -3.07
CA LEU A 34 14.37 4.19 -2.74
C LEU A 34 14.89 3.86 -1.34
N THR A 35 16.21 3.73 -1.25
CA THR A 35 16.91 3.64 0.04
C THR A 35 16.91 5.00 0.76
N LYS A 36 17.23 4.99 2.06
CA LYS A 36 17.33 6.22 2.88
C LYS A 36 18.26 7.26 2.25
N LYS A 37 19.40 6.80 1.70
CA LYS A 37 20.37 7.66 1.04
C LYS A 37 19.82 8.25 -0.26
N GLN A 38 19.14 7.44 -1.07
CA GLN A 38 18.51 7.93 -2.31
C GLN A 38 17.40 8.95 -2.05
N PHE A 39 16.64 8.83 -0.95
CA PHE A 39 15.69 9.87 -0.54
C PHE A 39 16.36 11.21 -0.25
N GLU A 40 17.53 11.19 0.37
CA GLU A 40 18.31 12.38 0.67
C GLU A 40 18.92 12.96 -0.61
N ASP A 41 19.57 12.11 -1.42
CA ASP A 41 20.24 12.50 -2.66
C ASP A 41 19.25 13.01 -3.73
N GLU A 42 18.09 12.37 -3.91
CA GLU A 42 17.14 12.69 -5.00
C GLU A 42 16.11 13.75 -4.60
N PHE A 43 15.65 13.75 -3.35
CA PHE A 43 14.51 14.57 -2.91
C PHE A 43 14.86 15.54 -1.77
N GLY A 44 16.13 15.56 -1.33
CA GLY A 44 16.57 16.37 -0.20
C GLY A 44 15.80 16.03 1.09
N ILE A 45 15.44 14.76 1.30
CA ILE A 45 14.72 14.30 2.50
C ILE A 45 15.69 13.56 3.43
N PRO A 46 16.15 14.19 4.53
CA PRO A 46 16.92 13.48 5.54
C PRO A 46 16.11 12.35 6.18
N TYR A 47 16.79 11.29 6.62
CA TYR A 47 16.13 10.10 7.18
C TYR A 47 15.16 10.41 8.33
N LEU A 48 15.51 11.34 9.23
CA LEU A 48 14.62 11.70 10.35
C LEU A 48 13.33 12.35 9.88
N VAL A 49 13.40 13.20 8.85
CA VAL A 49 12.23 13.83 8.22
C VAL A 49 11.40 12.78 7.51
N LEU A 50 12.03 11.91 6.71
CA LEU A 50 11.36 10.78 6.06
C LEU A 50 10.62 9.90 7.08
N LYS A 51 11.26 9.56 8.20
CA LYS A 51 10.65 8.77 9.27
C LYS A 51 9.43 9.48 9.88
N ALA A 52 9.56 10.76 10.23
CA ALA A 52 8.46 11.53 10.83
C ALA A 52 7.27 11.66 9.88
N ASN A 53 7.51 12.02 8.61
CA ASN A 53 6.46 12.12 7.61
C ASN A 53 5.79 10.77 7.35
N LYS A 54 6.53 9.65 7.32
CA LYS A 54 5.89 8.33 7.20
C LYS A 54 4.92 8.04 8.35
N LEU A 55 5.26 8.42 9.59
CA LEU A 55 4.35 8.22 10.72
C LEU A 55 3.11 9.10 10.58
N SER A 56 3.27 10.36 10.15
CA SER A 56 2.16 11.29 9.93
C SER A 56 1.24 10.84 8.79
N ILE A 57 1.80 10.36 7.67
CA ILE A 57 1.01 9.77 6.57
C ILE A 57 0.27 8.53 7.07
N ALA A 58 0.94 7.63 7.79
CA ALA A 58 0.30 6.43 8.32
C ALA A 58 -0.89 6.78 9.22
N GLU A 59 -0.71 7.74 10.13
CA GLU A 59 -1.75 8.19 11.05
C GLU A 59 -2.94 8.81 10.32
N SER A 60 -2.68 9.65 9.32
CA SER A 60 -3.73 10.33 8.55
C SER A 60 -4.63 9.38 7.76
N PHE A 61 -4.07 8.28 7.25
CA PHE A 61 -4.81 7.33 6.41
C PHE A 61 -5.32 6.10 7.17
N GLY A 62 -4.58 5.64 8.18
CA GLY A 62 -4.89 4.42 8.94
C GLY A 62 -5.36 4.68 10.37
N GLY A 63 -5.50 5.94 10.80
CA GLY A 63 -5.86 6.31 12.18
C GLY A 63 -4.80 5.94 13.23
N SER A 64 -3.63 5.48 12.80
CA SER A 64 -2.52 5.07 13.65
C SER A 64 -1.20 5.10 12.88
N ILE A 65 -0.08 5.14 13.59
CA ILE A 65 1.27 5.15 12.98
C ILE A 65 1.71 3.82 12.35
N ALA A 66 0.78 2.86 12.19
CA ALA A 66 1.07 1.53 11.69
C ALA A 66 1.26 1.50 10.17
N ARG A 67 2.06 0.54 9.69
CA ARG A 67 2.47 0.46 8.27
C ARG A 67 1.30 0.36 7.29
N ASN A 68 0.17 -0.21 7.71
CA ASN A 68 -1.04 -0.32 6.89
C ASN A 68 -1.61 1.05 6.48
N GLY A 69 -1.44 2.09 7.30
CA GLY A 69 -1.81 3.45 6.90
C GLY A 69 -1.03 3.94 5.68
N ILE A 70 0.26 3.58 5.55
CA ILE A 70 1.04 3.86 4.33
C ILE A 70 0.50 3.08 3.14
N PHE A 71 0.07 1.83 3.31
CA PHE A 71 -0.52 1.05 2.22
C PHE A 71 -1.78 1.72 1.68
N MET A 72 -2.67 2.15 2.58
CA MET A 72 -3.86 2.92 2.22
C MET A 72 -3.50 4.22 1.50
N ALA A 73 -2.51 4.96 1.98
CA ALA A 73 -2.03 6.18 1.35
C ALA A 73 -1.51 5.93 -0.08
N ILE A 74 -0.78 4.84 -0.32
CA ILE A 74 -0.32 4.46 -1.67
C ILE A 74 -1.53 4.21 -2.58
N VAL A 75 -2.48 3.37 -2.15
CA VAL A 75 -3.67 3.03 -2.94
C VAL A 75 -4.49 4.27 -3.28
N GLU A 76 -4.70 5.15 -2.30
CA GLU A 76 -5.44 6.40 -2.48
C GLU A 76 -4.71 7.38 -3.40
N ALA A 77 -3.38 7.46 -3.34
CA ALA A 77 -2.59 8.28 -4.25
C ALA A 77 -2.66 7.79 -5.71
N PHE A 78 -2.74 6.47 -5.93
CA PHE A 78 -3.00 5.89 -7.26
C PHE A 78 -4.42 6.22 -7.75
N ARG A 79 -5.42 6.09 -6.87
CA ARG A 79 -6.84 6.42 -7.16
C ARG A 79 -7.00 7.88 -7.57
N GLN A 80 -6.32 8.80 -6.87
CA GLN A 80 -6.32 10.23 -7.18
C GLN A 80 -5.40 10.62 -8.36
N GLY A 81 -4.67 9.68 -8.96
CA GLY A 81 -3.74 9.96 -10.06
C GLY A 81 -2.54 10.84 -9.65
N LYS A 82 -2.15 10.83 -8.37
CA LYS A 82 -1.02 11.61 -7.85
C LYS A 82 0.33 10.90 -8.01
N ILE A 83 0.27 9.58 -8.20
CA ILE A 83 1.42 8.72 -8.46
C ILE A 83 1.21 8.11 -9.85
N ASP A 84 2.21 8.32 -10.71
CA ASP A 84 2.17 7.90 -12.10
C ASP A 84 2.31 6.37 -12.21
N GLU A 85 1.61 5.76 -13.17
CA GLU A 85 1.66 4.31 -13.43
C GLU A 85 3.00 3.85 -14.01
N ASP A 86 3.74 4.80 -14.61
CA ASP A 86 5.06 4.63 -15.22
C ASP A 86 6.21 4.72 -14.23
N ILE A 87 5.93 4.95 -12.94
CA ILE A 87 6.96 4.77 -11.93
C ILE A 87 7.45 3.34 -12.08
N PRO A 88 8.75 3.11 -12.34
CA PRO A 88 9.28 1.76 -12.39
C PRO A 88 9.20 1.23 -10.96
N THR A 89 8.03 0.74 -10.58
CA THR A 89 7.96 -0.41 -9.70
C THR A 89 8.92 -1.38 -10.37
N ARG A 90 10.06 -1.65 -9.73
CA ARG A 90 10.98 -2.72 -10.15
C ARG A 90 10.28 -4.08 -10.28
N ALA A 91 8.98 -4.13 -10.00
CA ALA A 91 8.08 -5.21 -10.33
C ALA A 91 8.12 -5.50 -11.84
N PRO A 92 8.51 -6.71 -12.24
CA PRO A 92 8.48 -7.17 -13.61
C PRO A 92 7.04 -7.16 -14.14
N GLU A 93 6.91 -7.04 -15.47
CA GLU A 93 5.62 -7.19 -16.18
C GLU A 93 4.95 -8.54 -15.91
N LYS A 94 5.73 -9.53 -15.48
CA LYS A 94 5.28 -10.89 -15.14
C LYS A 94 5.90 -11.32 -13.83
N THR A 95 5.11 -11.93 -12.96
CA THR A 95 5.60 -12.48 -11.70
C THR A 95 6.60 -13.62 -11.97
N ASN A 96 7.60 -13.77 -11.10
CA ASN A 96 8.61 -14.85 -11.14
C ASN A 96 8.05 -16.21 -10.69
N GLY A 97 6.75 -16.28 -10.41
CA GLY A 97 6.09 -17.50 -9.93
C GLY A 97 4.58 -17.28 -9.74
N GLN A 98 3.86 -18.38 -9.49
CA GLN A 98 2.45 -18.34 -9.16
C GLN A 98 2.26 -18.03 -7.67
N PHE A 99 1.32 -17.14 -7.36
CA PHE A 99 0.84 -16.96 -5.99
C PHE A 99 -0.13 -18.09 -5.65
N SER A 100 -0.01 -18.60 -4.44
CA SER A 100 -1.06 -19.41 -3.83
C SER A 100 -2.27 -18.53 -3.49
N ASP A 101 -3.44 -19.14 -3.38
CA ASP A 101 -4.66 -18.46 -2.94
C ASP A 101 -4.48 -17.76 -1.59
N PHE A 102 -3.67 -18.36 -0.72
CA PHE A 102 -3.33 -17.79 0.57
C PHE A 102 -2.49 -16.50 0.44
N GLU A 103 -1.45 -16.50 -0.40
CA GLU A 103 -0.64 -15.30 -0.65
C GLU A 103 -1.47 -14.19 -1.29
N LEU A 104 -2.35 -14.53 -2.22
CA LEU A 104 -3.29 -13.59 -2.83
C LEU A 104 -4.25 -13.00 -1.79
N GLY A 105 -4.81 -13.84 -0.91
CA GLY A 105 -5.67 -13.40 0.18
C GLY A 105 -4.94 -12.46 1.14
N LEU A 106 -3.74 -12.85 1.59
CA LEU A 106 -2.90 -12.04 2.48
C LEU A 106 -2.59 -10.67 1.87
N TRP A 107 -2.15 -10.67 0.61
CA TRP A 107 -1.78 -9.45 -0.10
C TRP A 107 -2.99 -8.53 -0.32
N SER A 108 -4.15 -9.10 -0.64
CA SER A 108 -5.42 -8.37 -0.75
C SER A 108 -5.81 -7.68 0.56
N PHE A 109 -5.68 -8.36 1.71
CA PHE A 109 -5.93 -7.74 3.01
C PHE A 109 -4.97 -6.58 3.30
N MET A 110 -3.69 -6.71 2.94
CA MET A 110 -2.72 -5.62 3.09
C MET A 110 -3.04 -4.43 2.19
N TYR A 111 -3.45 -4.70 0.95
CA TYR A 111 -3.92 -3.69 0.01
C TYR A 111 -5.14 -2.93 0.53
N GLN A 112 -6.06 -3.63 1.21
CA GLN A 112 -7.21 -3.03 1.90
C GLN A 112 -6.83 -2.28 3.19
N GLY A 113 -5.56 -2.22 3.56
CA GLY A 113 -5.11 -1.52 4.76
C GLY A 113 -5.43 -2.26 6.07
N LYS A 114 -5.71 -3.56 6.02
CA LYS A 114 -5.97 -4.35 7.23
C LYS A 114 -4.72 -4.40 8.12
N SER A 115 -4.94 -4.28 9.42
CA SER A 115 -3.87 -4.39 10.41
C SER A 115 -3.33 -5.83 10.46
N ILE A 116 -2.09 -5.97 10.92
CA ILE A 116 -1.46 -7.30 11.13
C ILE A 116 -2.31 -8.16 12.08
N ALA A 117 -2.97 -7.55 13.07
CA ALA A 117 -3.87 -8.26 13.98
C ALA A 117 -5.09 -8.84 13.24
N GLU A 118 -5.80 -8.02 12.47
CA GLU A 118 -6.95 -8.48 11.67
C GLU A 118 -6.56 -9.57 10.67
N ILE A 119 -5.38 -9.44 10.06
CA ILE A 119 -4.83 -10.46 9.16
C ILE A 119 -4.57 -11.76 9.92
N CYS A 120 -3.88 -11.69 11.06
CA CYS A 120 -3.61 -12.86 11.89
C CYS A 120 -4.89 -13.58 12.30
N ASP A 121 -5.91 -12.83 12.73
CA ASP A 121 -7.18 -13.37 13.18
C ASP A 121 -7.93 -14.03 12.01
N ASN A 122 -7.95 -13.39 10.84
CA ASN A 122 -8.65 -13.91 9.66
C ASN A 122 -8.01 -15.17 9.08
N PHE A 123 -6.68 -15.25 9.09
CA PHE A 123 -5.94 -16.38 8.52
C PHE A 123 -5.50 -17.42 9.57
N ASN A 124 -5.87 -17.23 10.84
CA ASN A 124 -5.43 -18.05 11.98
C ASN A 124 -3.89 -18.21 12.03
N LEU A 125 -3.16 -17.10 11.94
CA LEU A 125 -1.71 -17.04 11.87
C LEU A 125 -1.10 -16.40 13.11
N GLN A 126 0.12 -16.85 13.44
CA GLN A 126 0.99 -16.09 14.34
C GLN A 126 1.64 -14.92 13.60
N ARG A 127 1.75 -13.76 14.26
CA ARG A 127 2.32 -12.52 13.68
C ARG A 127 3.66 -12.71 12.99
N GLY A 128 4.54 -13.55 13.55
CA GLY A 128 5.87 -13.82 12.99
C GLY A 128 5.86 -14.49 11.61
N LYS A 129 4.78 -15.19 11.24
CA LYS A 129 4.66 -15.86 9.94
C LYS A 129 4.37 -14.88 8.80
N ILE A 130 3.70 -13.76 9.09
CA ILE A 130 3.31 -12.77 8.08
C ILE A 130 4.54 -12.21 7.35
N VAL A 131 5.62 -11.92 8.09
CA VAL A 131 6.87 -11.41 7.50
C VAL A 131 7.46 -12.38 6.48
N GLY A 132 7.38 -13.69 6.74
CA GLY A 132 7.85 -14.72 5.79
C GLY A 132 7.05 -14.70 4.49
N PHE A 133 5.73 -14.55 4.57
CA PHE A 133 4.87 -14.45 3.38
C PHE A 133 5.05 -13.14 2.63
N GLU A 134 5.27 -12.02 3.32
CA GLU A 134 5.61 -10.74 2.70
C GLU A 134 6.88 -10.85 1.85
N VAL A 135 7.91 -11.53 2.38
CA VAL A 135 9.16 -11.78 1.65
C VAL A 135 8.90 -12.64 0.41
N GLN A 136 8.11 -13.70 0.53
CA GLN A 136 7.75 -14.56 -0.61
C GLN A 136 7.00 -13.78 -1.69
N ILE A 137 6.03 -12.94 -1.30
CA ILE A 137 5.30 -12.07 -2.22
C ILE A 137 6.27 -11.12 -2.94
N CYS A 138 7.15 -10.44 -2.19
CA CYS A 138 8.16 -9.56 -2.77
C CYS A 138 9.09 -10.28 -3.76
N GLN A 139 9.56 -11.48 -3.41
CA GLN A 139 10.42 -12.31 -4.27
C GLN A 139 9.71 -12.73 -5.57
N LYS A 140 8.46 -13.18 -5.47
CA LYS A 140 7.63 -13.54 -6.64
C LYS A 140 7.34 -12.33 -7.51
N LEU A 141 7.21 -11.15 -6.92
CA LEU A 141 7.10 -9.88 -7.63
C LEU A 141 8.44 -9.30 -8.04
N GLY A 142 9.58 -9.90 -7.74
CA GLY A 142 10.89 -9.30 -8.03
C GLY A 142 11.08 -7.88 -7.46
N VAL A 143 10.42 -7.55 -6.34
CA VAL A 143 10.52 -6.24 -5.66
C VAL A 143 11.21 -6.36 -4.32
N ASP A 144 11.70 -5.23 -3.83
CA ASP A 144 12.47 -5.16 -2.59
C ASP A 144 11.56 -4.94 -1.36
N THR A 145 10.36 -4.41 -1.54
CA THR A 145 9.48 -3.99 -0.44
C THR A 145 8.00 -4.24 -0.68
N MET A 146 7.25 -4.42 0.41
CA MET A 146 5.79 -4.51 0.34
C MET A 146 5.11 -3.22 -0.14
N TYR A 147 5.75 -2.06 -0.05
CA TYR A 147 5.21 -0.82 -0.64
C TYR A 147 5.14 -0.93 -2.16
N GLN A 148 6.18 -1.49 -2.78
CA GLN A 148 6.21 -1.77 -4.21
C GLN A 148 5.19 -2.84 -4.59
N ALA A 149 5.04 -3.88 -3.77
CA ALA A 149 4.01 -4.89 -3.99
C ALA A 149 2.60 -4.30 -3.96
N VAL A 150 2.26 -3.51 -2.94
CA VAL A 150 0.94 -2.84 -2.85
C VAL A 150 0.72 -1.89 -4.03
N ALA A 151 1.74 -1.12 -4.42
CA ALA A 151 1.66 -0.23 -5.58
C ALA A 151 1.42 -0.99 -6.89
N TRP A 152 2.07 -2.14 -7.08
CA TRP A 152 1.82 -3.00 -8.23
C TRP A 152 0.35 -3.42 -8.30
N LEU A 153 -0.21 -3.91 -7.19
CA LEU A 153 -1.62 -4.32 -7.14
C LEU A 153 -2.58 -3.14 -7.36
N ALA A 154 -2.25 -1.95 -6.84
CA ALA A 154 -3.02 -0.73 -7.10
C ALA A 154 -3.05 -0.38 -8.59
N ARG A 155 -1.91 -0.46 -9.28
CA ARG A 155 -1.81 -0.24 -10.72
C ARG A 155 -2.65 -1.26 -11.50
N GLU A 156 -2.51 -2.55 -11.21
CA GLU A 156 -3.27 -3.60 -11.91
C GLU A 156 -4.79 -3.43 -11.71
N ASN A 157 -5.23 -3.12 -10.49
CA ASN A 157 -6.65 -2.87 -10.22
C ASN A 157 -7.16 -1.64 -10.96
N LYS A 158 -6.35 -0.57 -11.05
CA LYS A 158 -6.70 0.63 -11.80
C LYS A 158 -6.83 0.36 -13.30
N GLN A 159 -5.88 -0.37 -13.88
CA GLN A 159 -5.93 -0.79 -15.29
C GLN A 159 -7.14 -1.69 -15.59
N ALA A 160 -7.55 -2.49 -14.60
CA ALA A 160 -8.76 -3.30 -14.68
C ALA A 160 -10.07 -2.54 -14.40
N GLY A 161 -10.03 -1.22 -14.12
CA GLY A 161 -11.20 -0.42 -13.77
C GLY A 161 -11.83 -0.74 -12.42
N LYS A 162 -11.04 -1.30 -11.49
CA LYS A 162 -11.47 -1.75 -10.14
C LYS A 162 -10.96 -0.83 -9.02
N LEU A 163 -10.37 0.32 -9.36
CA LEU A 163 -9.86 1.32 -8.42
C LEU A 163 -10.61 2.64 -8.53
#